data_AF-A0A7V4ZFS4-F1
#
_entry.id   AF-A0A7V4ZFS4-F1
#
_cell.length_a   1.000
_cell.length_b   1.000
_cell.length_c   1.000
_cell.angle_alpha   90.00
_cell.angle_beta   90.00
_cell.angle_gamma   90.00
#
_symmetry.space_group_name_H-M   'P 1'
#
loop_
_entity.id
_entity.type
_entity.pdbx_description
1 polymer ?
#
loop_
_entity_poly.entity_id
_entity_poly.type
_entity_poly.pdbx_seq_one_letter_code
_entity_poly.pdbx_strand_id
1 'polypeptide(L)' 'MPKITRDTKLTDAWQMAIRREKAALEFYTQALEVVDDPALRSLFTYLAGEEKKHWTMLQDEYDKHFMPDN' A
#
# COMPACT_ATOMS: atom_id res chain seq x y z
N MET A 1 -3.34 13.98 0.63
CA MET A 1 -3.33 13.29 -0.69
C MET A 1 -4.40 13.89 -1.59
N PRO A 2 -4.17 14.02 -2.91
CA PRO A 2 -5.19 14.45 -3.87
C PRO A 2 -6.46 13.59 -3.80
N LYS A 3 -7.63 14.21 -4.01
CA LYS A 3 -8.90 13.48 -4.12
C LYS A 3 -9.02 12.87 -5.52
N ILE A 4 -9.49 11.63 -5.61
CA ILE A 4 -9.88 11.02 -6.88
C ILE A 4 -11.19 11.67 -7.32
N THR A 5 -11.23 12.16 -8.55
CA THR A 5 -12.39 12.80 -9.18
C THR A 5 -12.69 12.13 -10.52
N ARG A 6 -13.78 12.54 -11.18
CA ARG A 6 -14.14 12.00 -12.50
C ARG A 6 -13.08 12.24 -13.58
N ASP A 7 -12.27 13.29 -13.42
CA ASP A 7 -11.23 13.66 -14.39
C ASP A 7 -9.85 13.07 -14.06
N THR A 8 -9.75 12.28 -12.99
CA THR A 8 -8.49 11.62 -12.61
C THR A 8 -8.13 10.58 -13.66
N LYS A 9 -6.92 10.68 -14.22
CA LYS A 9 -6.40 9.66 -15.14
C LYS A 9 -6.29 8.33 -14.40
N LEU A 10 -6.59 7.24 -15.10
CA LEU A 10 -6.52 5.90 -14.52
C LEU A 10 -5.14 5.62 -13.91
N THR A 11 -4.06 6.00 -14.61
CA THR A 11 -2.67 5.87 -14.11
C THR A 11 -2.45 6.60 -12.78
N ASP A 12 -3.02 7.79 -12.62
CA ASP A 12 -2.86 8.59 -11.40
C ASP A 12 -3.60 7.95 -10.22
N ALA A 13 -4.77 7.34 -10.49
CA ALA A 13 -5.54 6.60 -9.50
C ALA A 13 -4.80 5.32 -9.06
N TRP A 14 -4.21 4.57 -9.99
CA TRP A 14 -3.39 3.40 -9.67
C TRP A 14 -2.16 3.77 -8.84
N GLN A 15 -1.39 4.77 -9.27
CA GLN A 15 -0.24 5.24 -8.50
C GLN A 15 -0.64 5.75 -7.11
N MET A 16 -1.84 6.34 -6.98
CA MET A 16 -2.37 6.73 -5.67
C MET A 16 -2.63 5.51 -4.79
N ALA A 17 -3.25 4.46 -5.31
CA ALA A 17 -3.49 3.22 -4.59
C ALA A 17 -2.17 2.59 -4.13
N ILE A 18 -1.19 2.44 -5.03
CA ILE A 18 0.15 1.92 -4.71
C ILE A 18 0.82 2.71 -3.59
N ARG A 19 0.78 4.06 -3.65
CA ARG A 19 1.35 4.91 -2.60
C ARG A 19 0.62 4.77 -1.27
N ARG A 20 -0.69 4.50 -1.27
CA ARG A 20 -1.46 4.28 -0.05
C ARG A 20 -1.10 2.97 0.62
N GLU A 21 -1.00 1.88 -0.14
CA GLU A 21 -0.59 0.58 0.42
C GLU A 21 0.82 0.64 1.00
N LYS A 22 1.75 1.29 0.29
CA LYS A 22 3.11 1.50 0.79
C LYS A 22 3.13 2.34 2.08
N ALA A 23 2.36 3.43 2.15
CA ALA A 23 2.27 4.25 3.35
C ALA A 23 1.62 3.51 4.53
N ALA A 24 0.62 2.66 4.28
CA ALA A 24 -0.01 1.83 5.30
C ALA A 24 0.94 0.75 5.84
N LEU A 25 1.69 0.09 4.95
CA LEU A 25 2.77 -0.83 5.31
C LEU A 25 3.82 -0.15 6.19
N GLU A 26 4.30 1.03 5.79
CA GLU A 26 5.26 1.82 6.58
C GLU A 26 4.68 2.19 7.95
N PHE A 27 3.42 2.62 7.99
CA PHE A 27 2.73 2.96 9.23
C PHE A 27 2.65 1.78 10.20
N TYR A 28 2.19 0.60 9.76
CA TYR A 28 2.10 -0.57 10.64
C TYR A 28 3.48 -1.09 11.05
N THR A 29 4.47 -0.96 10.18
CA THR A 29 5.87 -1.30 10.51
C THR A 29 6.42 -0.38 11.60
N GLN A 30 6.19 0.93 11.50
CA GLN A 30 6.60 1.90 12.52
C GLN A 30 5.82 1.71 13.84
N ALA A 31 4.54 1.35 13.76
CA ALA A 31 3.74 1.08 14.94
C ALA A 31 4.29 -0.10 15.76
N LEU A 32 4.90 -1.11 15.11
CA LEU A 32 5.57 -2.22 15.78
C LEU A 32 6.82 -1.81 16.57
N GLU A 33 7.40 -0.64 16.31
CA GLU A 33 8.57 -0.13 17.04
C GLU A 33 8.18 0.48 18.40
N VAL A 34 6.92 0.88 18.57
CA VAL A 34 6.46 1.64 19.75
C VAL A 34 5.39 0.92 20.59
N VAL A 35 4.91 -0.24 20.14
CA VAL A 35 3.88 -1.01 20.83
C VAL A 35 4.45 -2.23 21.55
N ASP A 36 4.16 -2.29 22.84
CA ASP A 36 4.56 -3.38 23.74
C ASP A 36 3.47 -4.45 23.91
N ASP A 37 2.20 -4.11 23.71
CA ASP A 37 1.08 -5.03 23.88
C ASP A 37 1.16 -6.18 22.85
N PRO A 38 1.23 -7.45 23.28
CA PRO A 38 1.40 -8.59 22.37
C PRO A 38 0.26 -8.75 21.36
N ALA A 39 -0.98 -8.40 21.73
CA ALA A 39 -2.12 -8.53 20.83
C ALA A 39 -2.06 -7.46 19.73
N LEU A 40 -1.71 -6.22 20.07
CA LEU A 40 -1.48 -5.15 19.10
C LEU A 40 -0.29 -5.44 18.20
N ARG A 41 0.81 -6.01 18.73
CA ARG A 41 1.96 -6.45 17.90
C ARG A 41 1.54 -7.51 16.88
N SER A 42 0.74 -8.49 17.30
CA SER A 42 0.22 -9.51 16.39
C SER A 42 -0.66 -8.90 15.31
N LEU A 43 -1.56 -7.98 15.68
CA LEU A 43 -2.43 -7.26 14.75
C LEU A 43 -1.64 -6.44 13.72
N PHE A 44 -0.70 -5.61 14.16
CA PHE A 44 0.09 -4.78 13.23
C PHE A 44 1.03 -5.59 12.35
N THR A 45 1.56 -6.72 12.85
CA THR A 45 2.30 -7.66 12.01
C THR A 45 1.43 -8.25 10.91
N TYR A 46 0.19 -8.64 11.25
CA TYR A 46 -0.77 -9.15 10.27
C TYR A 46 -1.11 -8.08 9.22
N LEU A 47 -1.48 -6.87 9.66
CA LEU A 47 -1.86 -5.77 8.77
C LEU A 47 -0.69 -5.36 7.85
N ALA A 48 0.53 -5.21 8.37
CA ALA A 48 1.71 -4.96 7.55
C ALA A 48 1.91 -6.07 6.49
N GLY A 49 1.68 -7.33 6.86
CA GLY A 49 1.72 -8.44 5.92
C GLY A 49 0.70 -8.32 4.79
N GLU A 50 -0.54 -7.92 5.09
CA GLU A 50 -1.60 -7.73 4.09
C GLU A 50 -1.29 -6.55 3.16
N GLU A 51 -0.89 -5.40 3.69
CA GLU A 51 -0.58 -4.23 2.85
C GLU A 51 0.63 -4.47 1.94
N LYS A 52 1.61 -5.28 2.39
CA LYS A 52 2.70 -5.72 1.52
C LYS A 52 2.19 -6.54 0.33
N LYS A 53 1.25 -7.46 0.54
CA LYS A 53 0.64 -8.25 -0.55
C LYS A 53 -0.16 -7.35 -1.49
N HIS A 54 -0.96 -6.44 -0.96
CA HIS A 54 -1.73 -5.48 -1.76
C HIS A 54 -0.81 -4.59 -2.59
N TRP A 55 0.25 -4.04 -1.98
CA TRP A 55 1.23 -3.21 -2.67
C TRP A 55 1.90 -3.94 -3.83
N THR A 56 2.38 -5.17 -3.61
CA THR A 56 2.98 -5.99 -4.68
C THR A 56 1.98 -6.29 -5.79
N MET A 57 0.77 -6.73 -5.45
CA MET A 57 -0.28 -7.00 -6.44
C MET A 57 -0.60 -5.76 -7.30
N LEU A 58 -0.74 -4.59 -6.67
CA LEU A 58 -1.02 -3.36 -7.40
C LEU A 58 0.16 -2.91 -8.27
N GLN A 59 1.40 -3.10 -7.81
CA GLN A 59 2.61 -2.78 -8.56
C GLN A 59 2.72 -3.69 -9.79
N ASP A 60 2.55 -5.00 -9.62
CA ASP A 60 2.63 -5.98 -10.71
C ASP A 60 1.56 -5.71 -11.80
N GLU A 61 0.32 -5.44 -11.39
CA GLU A 61 -0.76 -5.10 -12.33
C GLU A 61 -0.50 -3.75 -13.01
N TYR A 62 0.02 -2.76 -12.28
CA TYR A 62 0.37 -1.47 -12.87
C TYR A 62 1.48 -1.62 -13.91
N ASP A 63 2.54 -2.37 -13.60
CA ASP A 63 3.68 -2.56 -14.50
C ASP A 63 3.23 -3.31 -15.76
N LYS A 64 2.46 -4.39 -15.61
CA LYS A 64 1.88 -5.15 -16.73
C LYS A 64 1.00 -4.29 -17.66
N HIS A 65 0.20 -3.38 -17.11
CA HIS A 65 -0.80 -2.63 -17.88
C HIS A 65 -0.33 -1.25 -18.35
N PHE A 66 0.69 -0.66 -17.72
CA PHE A 66 1.14 0.71 -17.97
C PHE A 66 2.65 0.84 -18.20
N MET A 67 3.45 -0.21 -17.94
CA MET A 67 4.90 -0.26 -18.19
C MET A 67 5.37 -1.65 -18.72
N PRO A 68 4.82 -2.14 -19.85
CA PRO A 68 5.02 -3.52 -20.29
C PRO A 68 6.45 -3.86 -20.79
N ASP A 69 7.32 -2.87 -21.02
CA ASP A 69 8.65 -3.04 -21.63
C ASP A 69 9.82 -2.87 -20.64
N ASN A 70 9.60 -2.91 -19.32
CA ASN A 70 10.64 -2.74 -18.30
C ASN A 70 11.16 -4.06 -17.71
#